data_AF-A0A3N1GZ16-F1
#
_entry.id   AF-A0A3N1GZ16-F1
#
_cell.length_a   1.000
_cell.length_b   1.000
_cell.length_c   1.000
_cell.angle_alpha   90.00
_cell.angle_beta   90.00
_cell.angle_gamma   90.00
#
_symmetry.space_group_name_H-M   'P 1'
#
loop_
_entity.id
_entity.type
_entity.pdbx_description
1 polymer ?
#
loop_
_entity_poly.entity_id
_entity_poly.type
_entity_poly.pdbx_seq_one_letter_code
_entity_poly.pdbx_strand_id
1 'polypeptide(L)'
;MRVPFGVHDSVRAEFERRWSRARPSLLLGFLAPPAVSLVVALATRWSGLVVPGCALLVIGVVTPVLFLARRVYVHRPGWWAGLVLYAGAAQAIGIGALTRNALPALPAVAATAVAAVLVTRAKAVLLDAAGGAIAGTTLGVRSASRQVRNATGHLVLAHANFDGDSLRWHVGTGPSTPDVSGGELPLREITDVRVAGTRDAPGGEVVVVAATAGPPVELVVGRPHDFATLLDRRLALLRQPGWS
;
A
#
# COMPACT_ATOMS: atom_id res chain seq x y z
N MET A 1 -5.61 7.42 22.21
CA MET A 1 -4.82 8.12 21.17
C MET A 1 -5.73 8.31 19.96
N ARG A 2 -5.80 9.49 19.33
CA ARG A 2 -6.63 9.67 18.12
C ARG A 2 -5.98 8.97 16.92
N VAL A 3 -6.76 8.13 16.25
CA VAL A 3 -6.37 7.40 15.05
C VAL A 3 -6.42 8.34 13.85
N PRO A 4 -5.44 8.33 12.92
CA PRO A 4 -5.37 9.33 11.83
C PRO A 4 -6.31 9.08 10.65
N PHE A 5 -7.23 8.10 10.76
CA PHE A 5 -8.18 7.68 9.74
C PHE A 5 -9.56 7.45 10.38
N GLY A 6 -10.60 7.45 9.56
CA GLY A 6 -11.96 7.11 10.01
C GLY A 6 -12.01 5.66 10.46
N VAL A 7 -12.59 5.40 11.63
CA VAL A 7 -12.76 4.06 12.20
C VAL A 7 -14.18 3.95 12.74
N HIS A 8 -14.88 2.90 12.36
CA HIS A 8 -16.21 2.60 12.88
C HIS A 8 -16.13 2.25 14.37
N ASP A 9 -17.10 2.72 15.16
CA ASP A 9 -17.09 2.53 16.61
C ASP A 9 -17.06 1.05 17.02
N SER A 10 -17.74 0.19 16.26
CA SER A 10 -17.76 -1.27 16.47
C SER A 10 -16.39 -1.96 16.39
N VAL A 11 -15.42 -1.40 15.66
CA VAL A 11 -14.06 -1.97 15.54
C VAL A 11 -12.98 -1.07 16.14
N ARG A 12 -13.35 0.09 16.70
CA ARG A 12 -12.43 1.12 17.20
C ARG A 12 -11.45 0.57 18.22
N ALA A 13 -11.92 -0.16 19.24
CA ALA A 13 -11.06 -0.67 20.30
C ALA A 13 -10.03 -1.70 19.80
N GLU A 14 -10.43 -2.59 18.88
CA GLU A 14 -9.49 -3.52 18.26
C GLU A 14 -8.48 -2.80 17.38
N PHE A 15 -8.96 -1.87 16.55
CA PHE A 15 -8.09 -1.16 15.64
C PHE A 15 -7.09 -0.26 16.37
N GLU A 16 -7.50 0.43 17.43
CA GLU A 16 -6.61 1.22 18.29
C GLU A 16 -5.50 0.35 18.90
N ARG A 17 -5.81 -0.89 19.31
CA ARG A 17 -4.80 -1.85 19.76
C ARG A 17 -3.83 -2.26 18.64
N ARG A 18 -4.31 -2.49 17.42
CA ARG A 18 -3.44 -2.77 16.25
C ARG A 18 -2.56 -1.55 15.92
N TRP A 19 -3.14 -0.35 15.92
CA TRP A 19 -2.44 0.91 15.66
C TRP A 19 -1.36 1.20 16.71
N SER A 20 -1.64 0.98 17.99
CA SER A 20 -0.65 1.18 19.06
C SER A 20 0.61 0.32 18.88
N ARG A 21 0.46 -0.90 18.34
CA ARG A 21 1.57 -1.82 18.04
C ARG A 21 2.29 -1.48 16.74
N ALA A 22 1.55 -1.09 15.69
CA ALA A 22 2.12 -0.83 14.38
C ALA A 22 2.77 0.56 14.24
N ARG A 23 2.27 1.56 14.97
CA ARG A 23 2.72 2.96 14.87
C ARG A 23 4.22 3.14 15.14
N PRO A 24 4.83 2.56 16.20
CA PRO A 24 6.26 2.68 16.42
C PRO A 24 7.07 2.12 15.26
N SER A 25 6.70 0.94 14.75
CA SER A 25 7.35 0.32 13.59
C SER A 25 7.20 1.17 12.32
N LEU A 26 6.04 1.78 12.11
CA LEU A 26 5.79 2.66 10.97
C LEU A 26 6.66 3.94 11.07
N LEU A 27 6.67 4.60 12.23
CA LEU A 27 7.47 5.81 12.45
C LEU A 27 8.97 5.53 12.30
N LEU A 28 9.48 4.47 12.96
CA LEU A 28 10.87 4.06 12.83
C LEU A 28 11.21 3.65 11.40
N GLY A 29 10.31 2.93 10.71
CA GLY A 29 10.51 2.54 9.32
C GLY A 29 10.67 3.72 8.36
N PHE A 30 9.90 4.79 8.53
CA PHE A 30 10.03 5.96 7.64
C PHE A 30 11.11 6.97 8.09
N LEU A 31 11.44 7.06 9.39
CA LEU A 31 12.32 8.09 9.92
C LEU A 31 13.75 7.62 10.23
N ALA A 32 13.97 6.32 10.48
CA ALA A 32 15.31 5.83 10.80
C ALA A 32 16.31 5.99 9.63
N PRO A 33 15.98 5.65 8.36
CA PRO A 33 16.92 5.84 7.27
C PRO A 33 17.29 7.32 7.05
N PRO A 34 16.33 8.28 6.97
CA PRO A 34 16.67 9.71 6.92
C PRO A 34 17.57 10.18 8.07
N ALA A 35 17.26 9.78 9.31
CA ALA A 35 18.04 10.19 10.47
C ALA A 35 19.48 9.66 10.41
N VAL A 36 19.66 8.37 10.11
CA VAL A 36 20.99 7.74 9.96
C VAL A 36 21.77 8.40 8.82
N SER A 37 21.13 8.62 7.67
CA SER A 37 21.76 9.23 6.51
C SER A 37 22.22 10.67 6.76
N LEU A 38 21.44 11.45 7.50
CA LEU A 38 21.84 12.80 7.94
C LEU A 38 23.03 12.76 8.91
N VAL A 39 23.01 11.87 9.90
CA VAL A 39 24.11 11.70 10.85
C VAL A 39 25.41 11.33 10.11
N VAL A 40 25.34 10.37 9.18
CA VAL A 40 26.49 9.97 8.37
C VAL A 40 27.00 11.13 7.51
N ALA A 41 26.12 11.87 6.85
CA ALA A 41 26.51 13.00 6.01
C ALA A 41 27.18 14.13 6.81
N LEU A 42 26.76 14.36 8.06
CA LEU A 42 27.36 15.36 8.96
C LEU A 42 28.67 14.88 9.59
N ALA A 43 28.80 13.57 9.88
CA ALA A 43 29.98 12.99 10.51
C ALA A 43 31.12 12.69 9.52
N THR A 44 30.86 12.75 8.21
CA THR A 44 31.84 12.41 7.17
C THR A 44 32.40 13.64 6.49
N ARG A 45 33.68 13.59 6.10
CA ARG A 45 34.32 14.65 5.34
C ARG A 45 33.90 14.57 3.87
N TRP A 46 33.38 15.67 3.34
CA TRP A 46 32.96 15.74 1.95
C TRP A 46 34.18 15.91 1.03
N SER A 47 34.27 15.07 0.01
CA SER A 47 35.40 15.00 -0.92
C SER A 47 34.96 14.71 -2.36
N GLY A 48 33.67 14.49 -2.57
CA GLY A 48 33.09 14.04 -3.82
C GLY A 48 32.20 15.06 -4.53
N LEU A 49 31.20 14.56 -5.24
CA LEU A 49 30.27 15.37 -6.02
C LEU A 49 29.23 16.00 -5.08
N VAL A 50 29.59 17.13 -4.49
CA VAL A 50 28.81 17.80 -3.42
C VAL A 50 27.37 18.10 -3.87
N VAL A 51 27.19 18.76 -5.01
CA VAL A 51 25.88 19.19 -5.50
C VAL A 51 24.92 18.01 -5.76
N PRO A 52 25.25 17.01 -6.60
CA PRO A 52 24.35 15.89 -6.85
C PRO A 52 24.20 14.97 -5.62
N GLY A 53 25.24 14.82 -4.79
CA GLY A 53 25.16 14.07 -3.54
C GLY A 53 24.17 14.69 -2.55
N CYS A 54 24.22 16.02 -2.38
CA CYS A 54 23.25 16.76 -1.57
C CYS A 54 21.84 16.67 -2.15
N ALA A 55 21.66 16.81 -3.48
CA ALA A 55 20.36 16.68 -4.11
C ALA A 55 19.71 15.32 -3.86
N LEU A 56 20.47 14.22 -4.02
CA LEU A 56 20.00 12.86 -3.74
C LEU A 56 19.65 12.65 -2.26
N LEU A 57 20.47 13.15 -1.34
CA LEU A 57 20.18 13.12 0.09
C LEU A 57 18.90 13.87 0.42
N VAL A 58 18.73 15.10 -0.10
CA VAL A 58 17.53 15.91 0.12
C VAL A 58 16.30 15.17 -0.39
N ILE A 59 16.32 14.64 -1.62
CA ILE A 59 15.20 13.87 -2.17
C ILE A 59 14.90 12.66 -1.29
N GLY A 60 15.94 11.89 -0.93
CA GLY A 60 15.81 10.69 -0.13
C GLY A 60 15.34 10.95 1.31
N VAL A 61 15.64 12.10 1.90
CA VAL A 61 15.19 12.50 3.25
C VAL A 61 13.79 13.11 3.21
N VAL A 62 13.54 14.04 2.29
CA VAL A 62 12.29 14.80 2.22
C VAL A 62 11.12 13.91 1.79
N THR A 63 11.33 12.96 0.86
CA THR A 63 10.26 12.08 0.36
C THR A 63 9.55 11.28 1.46
N PRO A 64 10.23 10.47 2.31
CA PRO A 64 9.57 9.74 3.39
C PRO A 64 8.97 10.65 4.46
N VAL A 65 9.61 11.78 4.76
CA VAL A 65 9.09 12.76 5.74
C VAL A 65 7.80 13.40 5.25
N LEU A 66 7.75 13.86 3.99
CA LEU A 66 6.54 14.39 3.39
C LEU A 66 5.45 13.33 3.26
N PHE A 67 5.81 12.09 2.94
CA PHE A 67 4.87 10.97 2.87
C PHE A 67 4.17 10.73 4.22
N LEU A 68 4.92 10.84 5.33
CA LEU A 68 4.37 10.80 6.69
C LEU A 68 3.55 12.05 7.02
N ALA A 69 4.11 13.24 6.80
CA ALA A 69 3.50 14.52 7.18
C ALA A 69 2.17 14.75 6.46
N ARG A 70 2.10 14.43 5.16
CA ARG A 70 0.88 14.49 4.34
C ARG A 70 -0.05 13.30 4.54
N ARG A 71 0.28 12.37 5.44
CA ARG A 71 -0.51 11.15 5.72
C ARG A 71 -0.78 10.25 4.50
N VAL A 72 0.05 10.34 3.46
CA VAL A 72 -0.11 9.55 2.23
C VAL A 72 -0.02 8.04 2.52
N TYR A 73 0.69 7.67 3.59
CA TYR A 73 0.75 6.29 4.08
C TYR A 73 -0.63 5.66 4.31
N VAL A 74 -1.66 6.46 4.64
CA VAL A 74 -3.04 6.01 4.85
C VAL A 74 -3.67 5.51 3.54
N HIS A 75 -3.42 6.22 2.43
CA HIS A 75 -4.05 5.94 1.13
C HIS A 75 -3.26 4.96 0.27
N ARG A 76 -1.96 4.81 0.52
CA ARG A 76 -1.06 3.98 -0.30
C ARG A 76 -0.28 2.94 0.52
N PRO A 77 -0.94 2.04 1.27
CA PRO A 77 -0.28 0.95 2.00
C PRO A 77 0.53 0.01 1.12
N GLY A 78 0.18 -0.09 -0.17
CA GLY A 78 0.93 -0.84 -1.18
C GLY A 78 2.37 -0.34 -1.36
N TRP A 79 2.63 0.93 -1.09
CA TRP A 79 3.85 1.63 -1.48
C TRP A 79 4.89 1.76 -0.38
N TRP A 80 4.58 1.42 0.87
CA TRP A 80 5.45 1.73 2.02
C TRP A 80 6.86 1.17 1.87
N ALA A 81 6.98 -0.13 1.60
CA ALA A 81 8.28 -0.79 1.44
C ALA A 81 9.04 -0.25 0.22
N GLY A 82 8.35 -0.09 -0.93
CA GLY A 82 8.95 0.47 -2.13
C GLY A 82 9.51 1.87 -1.90
N LEU A 83 8.73 2.76 -1.28
CA LEU A 83 9.15 4.13 -0.98
C LEU A 83 10.37 4.16 -0.06
N VAL A 84 10.37 3.36 1.01
CA VAL A 84 11.52 3.25 1.91
C VAL A 84 12.77 2.77 1.17
N LEU A 85 12.65 1.77 0.30
CA LEU A 85 13.76 1.23 -0.48
C LEU A 85 14.29 2.26 -1.50
N TYR A 86 13.42 2.92 -2.27
CA TYR A 86 13.83 3.94 -3.24
C TYR A 86 14.47 5.15 -2.57
N ALA A 87 13.88 5.64 -1.48
CA ALA A 87 14.41 6.75 -0.71
C ALA A 87 15.76 6.38 -0.07
N GLY A 88 15.87 5.19 0.53
CA GLY A 88 17.10 4.69 1.12
C GLY A 88 18.21 4.45 0.10
N ALA A 89 17.88 3.98 -1.10
CA ALA A 89 18.83 3.86 -2.21
C ALA A 89 19.35 5.24 -2.64
N ALA A 90 18.46 6.24 -2.79
CA ALA A 90 18.87 7.61 -3.10
C ALA A 90 19.79 8.18 -2.00
N GLN A 91 19.48 7.92 -0.72
CA GLN A 91 20.33 8.34 0.39
C GLN A 91 21.72 7.69 0.34
N ALA A 92 21.80 6.36 0.16
CA ALA A 92 23.06 5.63 0.09
C ALA A 92 23.93 6.09 -1.09
N ILE A 93 23.32 6.28 -2.27
CA ILE A 93 24.02 6.82 -3.45
C ILE A 93 24.48 8.25 -3.18
N GLY A 94 23.66 9.09 -2.55
CA GLY A 94 24.02 10.45 -2.15
C GLY A 94 25.25 10.48 -1.23
N ILE A 95 25.27 9.64 -0.20
CA ILE A 95 26.42 9.51 0.73
C ILE A 95 27.67 9.03 -0.01
N GLY A 96 27.54 8.01 -0.85
CA GLY A 96 28.66 7.50 -1.66
C GLY A 96 29.23 8.58 -2.58
N ALA A 97 28.35 9.37 -3.21
CA ALA A 97 28.75 10.48 -4.07
C ALA A 97 29.44 11.62 -3.30
N LEU A 98 28.99 11.95 -2.08
CA LEU A 98 29.60 12.98 -1.23
C LEU A 98 30.99 12.60 -0.72
N THR A 99 31.20 11.33 -0.42
CA THR A 99 32.42 10.83 0.23
C THR A 99 33.41 10.18 -0.74
N ARG A 100 33.01 9.92 -1.99
CA ARG A 100 33.70 9.05 -2.97
C ARG A 100 34.05 7.67 -2.40
N ASN A 101 33.29 7.21 -1.41
CA ASN A 101 33.54 5.95 -0.72
C ASN A 101 32.20 5.27 -0.43
N ALA A 102 32.11 3.96 -0.65
CA ALA A 102 30.91 3.19 -0.36
C ALA A 102 30.77 2.84 1.13
N LEU A 103 31.87 2.79 1.89
CA LEU A 103 31.86 2.39 3.30
C LEU A 103 30.94 3.28 4.17
N PRO A 104 30.95 4.62 4.04
CA PRO A 104 30.04 5.48 4.78
C PRO A 104 28.56 5.25 4.44
N ALA A 105 28.23 4.66 3.29
CA ALA A 105 26.83 4.39 2.93
C ALA A 105 26.24 3.14 3.61
N LEU A 106 27.08 2.24 4.15
CA LEU A 106 26.64 0.98 4.76
C LEU A 106 25.62 1.16 5.90
N PRO A 107 25.77 2.12 6.83
CA PRO A 107 24.76 2.37 7.86
C PRO A 107 23.39 2.76 7.28
N ALA A 108 23.36 3.56 6.20
CA ALA A 108 22.13 3.93 5.53
C ALA A 108 21.45 2.73 4.85
N VAL A 109 22.24 1.83 4.24
CA VAL A 109 21.74 0.57 3.65
C VAL A 109 21.15 -0.33 4.74
N ALA A 110 21.86 -0.52 5.86
CA ALA A 110 21.38 -1.33 6.97
C ALA A 110 20.10 -0.75 7.59
N ALA A 111 20.06 0.56 7.83
CA ALA A 111 18.88 1.25 8.34
C ALA A 111 17.68 1.09 7.39
N THR A 112 17.91 1.19 6.07
CA THR A 112 16.88 1.00 5.04
C THR A 112 16.32 -0.42 5.04
N ALA A 113 17.17 -1.44 5.16
CA ALA A 113 16.73 -2.84 5.23
C ALA A 113 15.88 -3.11 6.46
N VAL A 114 16.33 -2.66 7.64
CA VAL A 114 15.57 -2.77 8.89
C VAL A 114 14.25 -2.02 8.79
N ALA A 115 14.27 -0.80 8.25
CA ALA A 115 13.08 -0.01 8.01
C ALA A 115 12.06 -0.73 7.13
N ALA A 116 12.48 -1.32 6.01
CA ALA A 116 11.61 -2.08 5.11
C ALA A 116 10.91 -3.25 5.82
N VAL A 117 11.62 -3.96 6.71
CA VAL A 117 11.02 -5.00 7.55
C VAL A 117 9.99 -4.41 8.52
N LEU A 118 10.31 -3.30 9.18
CA LEU A 118 9.41 -2.63 10.12
C LEU A 118 8.11 -2.16 9.47
N VAL A 119 8.17 -1.48 8.31
CA VAL A 119 6.94 -1.08 7.59
C VAL A 119 6.17 -2.28 7.07
N THR A 120 6.84 -3.37 6.67
CA THR A 120 6.15 -4.60 6.23
C THR A 120 5.42 -5.28 7.39
N ARG A 121 6.05 -5.36 8.57
CA ARG A 121 5.40 -5.86 9.80
C ARG A 121 4.24 -4.97 10.25
N ALA A 122 4.43 -3.66 10.25
CA ALA A 122 3.37 -2.69 10.57
C ALA A 122 2.18 -2.87 9.63
N LYS A 123 2.45 -3.03 8.33
CA LYS A 123 1.45 -3.30 7.31
C LYS A 123 0.70 -4.60 7.59
N ALA A 124 1.40 -5.68 7.92
CA ALA A 124 0.76 -6.95 8.26
C ALA A 124 -0.18 -6.82 9.48
N VAL A 125 0.26 -6.13 10.54
CA VAL A 125 -0.57 -5.92 11.75
C VAL A 125 -1.81 -5.06 11.46
N LEU A 126 -1.68 -4.05 10.60
CA LEU A 126 -2.76 -3.11 10.29
C LEU A 126 -3.74 -3.65 9.25
N LEU A 127 -3.24 -4.34 8.23
CA LEU A 127 -4.02 -4.79 7.08
C LEU A 127 -4.35 -6.29 7.11
N ASP A 128 -4.20 -6.92 8.27
CA ASP A 128 -4.59 -8.32 8.42
C ASP A 128 -6.11 -8.49 8.22
N ALA A 129 -6.42 -9.10 7.08
CA ALA A 129 -7.75 -9.44 6.60
C ALA A 129 -8.49 -10.39 7.53
N ALA A 130 -7.78 -11.28 8.23
CA ALA A 130 -8.39 -12.35 9.02
C ALA A 130 -9.31 -11.82 10.14
N GLY A 131 -9.00 -10.65 10.71
CA GLY A 131 -9.86 -10.03 11.72
C GLY A 131 -11.00 -9.17 11.17
N GLY A 132 -10.98 -8.82 9.88
CA GLY A 132 -11.96 -7.93 9.25
C GLY A 132 -12.05 -6.51 9.83
N ALA A 133 -11.29 -6.17 10.87
CA ALA A 133 -11.25 -4.84 11.48
C ALA A 133 -10.89 -3.74 10.47
N ILE A 134 -10.10 -4.07 9.44
CA ILE A 134 -9.76 -3.12 8.39
C ILE A 134 -10.97 -2.70 7.53
N ALA A 135 -11.97 -3.57 7.39
CA ALA A 135 -13.21 -3.25 6.67
C ALA A 135 -14.03 -2.15 7.37
N GLY A 136 -13.74 -1.86 8.65
CA GLY A 136 -14.29 -0.73 9.39
C GLY A 136 -13.32 0.44 9.53
N THR A 137 -12.34 0.61 8.62
CA THR A 137 -11.46 1.80 8.58
C THR A 137 -11.28 2.38 7.18
N THR A 138 -11.00 3.67 7.00
CA THR A 138 -10.75 4.26 5.66
C THR A 138 -9.46 3.78 4.97
N LEU A 139 -8.76 2.76 5.51
CA LEU A 139 -7.57 2.18 4.89
C LEU A 139 -7.94 1.34 3.66
N GLY A 140 -7.08 1.41 2.64
CA GLY A 140 -7.24 0.62 1.42
C GLY A 140 -6.92 -0.86 1.63
N VAL A 141 -7.80 -1.72 1.11
CA VAL A 141 -7.64 -3.18 1.03
C VAL A 141 -7.32 -3.54 -0.41
N ARG A 142 -6.27 -4.35 -0.63
CA ARG A 142 -5.93 -4.88 -1.95
C ARG A 142 -6.06 -6.40 -1.94
N SER A 143 -6.71 -6.95 -2.95
CA SER A 143 -6.81 -8.39 -3.15
C SER A 143 -5.44 -9.01 -3.44
N ALA A 144 -5.30 -10.31 -3.19
CA ALA A 144 -4.20 -11.06 -3.77
C ALA A 144 -4.26 -10.98 -5.31
N SER A 145 -3.09 -10.94 -5.97
CA SER A 145 -3.01 -10.95 -7.42
C SER A 145 -3.33 -12.34 -7.97
N ARG A 146 -3.98 -12.42 -9.13
CA ARG A 146 -4.21 -13.66 -9.88
C ARG A 146 -3.66 -13.51 -11.29
N GLN A 147 -2.90 -14.49 -11.75
CA GLN A 147 -2.51 -14.55 -13.16
C GLN A 147 -3.67 -15.07 -13.99
N VAL A 148 -4.00 -14.37 -15.07
CA VAL A 148 -5.08 -14.69 -16.00
C VAL A 148 -4.57 -14.56 -17.42
N ARG A 149 -5.18 -15.26 -18.39
CA ARG A 149 -4.84 -15.08 -19.81
C ARG A 149 -5.71 -13.98 -20.40
N ASN A 150 -5.11 -13.05 -21.13
CA ASN A 150 -5.85 -12.04 -21.89
C ASN A 150 -6.40 -12.62 -23.20
N ALA A 151 -7.14 -11.81 -23.97
CA ALA A 151 -7.72 -12.23 -25.27
C ALA A 151 -6.68 -12.72 -26.28
N THR A 152 -5.42 -12.28 -26.17
CA THR A 152 -4.29 -12.72 -27.00
C THR A 152 -3.55 -13.95 -26.45
N GLY A 153 -4.02 -14.53 -25.34
CA GLY A 153 -3.42 -15.72 -24.71
C GLY A 153 -2.25 -15.46 -23.74
N HIS A 154 -1.82 -14.20 -23.59
CA HIS A 154 -0.71 -13.80 -22.70
C HIS A 154 -1.13 -13.77 -21.23
N LEU A 155 -0.22 -14.17 -20.34
CA LEU A 155 -0.43 -14.08 -18.90
C LEU A 155 -0.32 -12.64 -18.42
N VAL A 156 -1.36 -12.18 -17.74
CA VAL A 156 -1.52 -10.84 -17.17
C VAL A 156 -1.96 -10.95 -15.71
N LEU A 157 -1.68 -9.92 -14.91
CA LEU A 157 -1.97 -9.94 -13.47
C LEU A 157 -3.25 -9.16 -13.15
N ALA A 158 -4.30 -9.86 -12.73
CA ALA A 158 -5.53 -9.27 -12.25
C ALA A 158 -5.48 -9.03 -10.73
N HIS A 159 -5.96 -7.86 -10.30
CA HIS A 159 -6.18 -7.56 -8.90
C HIS A 159 -7.26 -6.48 -8.74
N ALA A 160 -7.87 -6.44 -7.55
CA ALA A 160 -8.79 -5.39 -7.14
C ALA A 160 -8.32 -4.75 -5.84
N ASN A 161 -8.73 -3.51 -5.60
CA ASN A 161 -8.59 -2.83 -4.33
C ASN A 161 -9.84 -2.01 -4.04
N PHE A 162 -10.13 -1.77 -2.78
CA PHE A 162 -11.13 -0.80 -2.36
C PHE A 162 -10.60 0.01 -1.19
N ASP A 163 -11.08 1.24 -1.03
CA ASP A 163 -10.75 2.10 0.10
C ASP A 163 -12.00 2.66 0.79
N GLY A 164 -11.99 3.91 1.25
CA GLY A 164 -13.14 4.56 1.86
C GLY A 164 -14.29 4.76 0.86
N ASP A 165 -13.95 5.04 -0.40
CA ASP A 165 -14.88 5.67 -1.33
C ASP A 165 -15.19 4.80 -2.55
N SER A 166 -14.18 4.08 -3.06
CA SER A 166 -14.31 3.36 -4.32
C SER A 166 -13.63 1.99 -4.34
N LEU A 167 -14.23 1.10 -5.13
CA LEU A 167 -13.68 -0.18 -5.58
C LEU A 167 -13.02 0.05 -6.94
N ARG A 168 -11.76 -0.34 -7.08
CA ARG A 168 -10.98 -0.24 -8.32
C ARG A 168 -10.38 -1.59 -8.69
N TRP A 169 -10.45 -1.96 -9.95
CA TRP A 169 -9.85 -3.20 -10.43
C TRP A 169 -9.05 -2.97 -11.70
N HIS A 170 -8.00 -3.78 -11.83
CA HIS A 170 -7.07 -3.68 -12.92
C HIS A 170 -6.61 -5.07 -13.31
N VAL A 171 -6.66 -5.36 -14.60
CA VAL A 171 -5.95 -6.48 -15.21
C VAL A 171 -4.70 -5.92 -15.88
N GLY A 172 -3.54 -6.13 -15.25
CA GLY A 172 -2.29 -5.48 -15.64
C GLY A 172 -1.72 -6.03 -16.94
N THR A 173 -1.37 -5.17 -17.88
CA THR A 173 -0.75 -5.49 -19.17
C THR A 173 0.79 -5.58 -19.14
N GLY A 174 1.40 -5.67 -17.95
CA GLY A 174 2.85 -5.67 -17.77
C GLY A 174 3.39 -4.30 -17.34
N PRO A 175 4.72 -4.16 -17.14
CA PRO A 175 5.32 -2.96 -16.54
C PRO A 175 5.41 -1.73 -17.46
N SER A 176 5.05 -1.82 -18.74
CA SER A 176 5.43 -0.82 -19.76
C SER A 176 4.29 -0.22 -20.60
N THR A 177 3.03 -0.58 -20.40
CA THR A 177 1.91 -0.04 -21.22
C THR A 177 0.63 0.19 -20.40
N PRO A 178 -0.10 1.30 -20.64
CA PRO A 178 -1.33 1.66 -19.93
C PRO A 178 -2.61 1.22 -20.66
N ASP A 179 -2.63 0.09 -21.36
CA ASP A 179 -3.92 -0.42 -21.87
C ASP A 179 -4.68 -1.08 -20.71
N VAL A 180 -5.62 -0.31 -20.17
CA VAL A 180 -6.40 -0.58 -18.96
C VAL A 180 -7.65 -1.38 -19.31
N SER A 181 -7.67 -2.68 -19.04
CA SER A 181 -8.92 -3.39 -18.76
C SER A 181 -9.16 -3.31 -17.25
N GLY A 182 -9.84 -2.25 -16.83
CA GLY A 182 -10.04 -1.90 -15.44
C GLY A 182 -11.15 -0.87 -15.31
N GLY A 183 -11.57 -0.64 -14.08
CA GLY A 183 -12.64 0.30 -13.79
C GLY A 183 -12.66 0.71 -12.34
N GLU A 184 -13.56 1.65 -12.06
CA GLU A 184 -13.81 2.20 -10.74
C GLU A 184 -15.32 2.21 -10.51
N LEU A 185 -15.73 1.76 -9.32
CA LEU A 185 -17.12 1.74 -8.89
C LEU A 185 -17.19 2.33 -7.47
N PRO A 186 -17.95 3.41 -7.26
CA PRO A 186 -18.17 3.96 -5.91
C PRO A 186 -18.80 2.90 -4.98
N LEU A 187 -18.29 2.77 -3.76
CA LEU A 187 -18.79 1.74 -2.83
C LEU A 187 -20.28 1.93 -2.50
N ARG A 188 -20.75 3.17 -2.48
CA ARG A 188 -22.17 3.52 -2.27
C ARG A 188 -23.11 2.99 -3.36
N GLU A 189 -22.60 2.69 -4.55
CA GLU A 189 -23.41 2.20 -5.66
C GLU A 189 -23.53 0.67 -5.64
N ILE A 190 -22.73 -0.02 -4.81
CA ILE A 190 -22.72 -1.48 -4.71
C ILE A 190 -23.90 -1.98 -3.90
N THR A 191 -24.73 -2.81 -4.52
CA THR A 191 -25.93 -3.38 -3.90
C THR A 191 -25.66 -4.76 -3.32
N ASP A 192 -24.83 -5.57 -3.99
CA ASP A 192 -24.55 -6.96 -3.63
C ASP A 192 -23.12 -7.37 -4.01
N VAL A 193 -22.55 -8.29 -3.22
CA VAL A 193 -21.22 -8.87 -3.45
C VAL A 193 -21.29 -10.36 -3.18
N ARG A 194 -20.90 -11.16 -4.16
CA ARG A 194 -20.89 -12.62 -4.05
C ARG A 194 -19.74 -13.25 -4.82
N VAL A 195 -19.34 -14.45 -4.42
CA VAL A 195 -18.39 -15.25 -5.20
C VAL A 195 -19.18 -16.20 -6.09
N ALA A 196 -18.83 -16.23 -7.37
CA ALA A 196 -19.41 -17.14 -8.35
C ALA A 196 -18.31 -17.86 -9.13
N GLY A 197 -18.60 -19.07 -9.61
CA GLY A 197 -17.74 -19.74 -10.57
C GLY A 197 -18.09 -19.27 -11.98
N THR A 198 -17.10 -18.80 -12.74
CA THR A 198 -17.25 -18.54 -14.17
C THR A 198 -16.67 -19.70 -14.98
N ARG A 199 -17.39 -20.08 -16.05
CA ARG A 199 -16.91 -21.05 -17.04
C ARG A 199 -16.14 -20.35 -18.17
N ASP A 200 -16.31 -19.05 -18.32
CA ASP A 200 -15.66 -18.25 -19.34
C ASP A 200 -14.23 -17.91 -18.91
N ALA A 201 -13.31 -17.76 -19.88
CA ALA A 201 -11.94 -17.37 -19.58
C ALA A 201 -11.91 -16.06 -18.78
N PRO A 202 -11.18 -15.99 -17.65
CA PRO A 202 -10.09 -16.87 -17.23
C PRO A 202 -10.47 -18.09 -16.37
N GLY A 203 -11.76 -18.38 -16.23
CA GLY A 203 -12.32 -19.55 -15.53
C GLY A 203 -12.21 -19.45 -14.01
N GLY A 204 -12.97 -20.28 -13.29
CA GLY A 204 -12.87 -20.43 -11.84
C GLY A 204 -13.61 -19.35 -11.05
N GLU A 205 -13.27 -19.19 -9.78
CA GLU A 205 -14.00 -18.28 -8.89
C GLU A 205 -13.66 -16.80 -9.16
N VAL A 206 -14.70 -15.98 -9.27
CA VAL A 206 -14.65 -14.52 -9.43
C VAL A 206 -15.54 -13.86 -8.38
N VAL A 207 -15.21 -12.62 -8.01
CA VAL A 207 -16.08 -11.81 -7.15
C VAL A 207 -17.00 -11.01 -8.05
N VAL A 208 -18.30 -11.30 -8.00
CA VAL A 208 -19.34 -10.59 -8.73
C VAL A 208 -19.84 -9.45 -7.84
N VAL A 209 -19.78 -8.23 -8.37
CA VAL A 209 -20.21 -7.01 -7.71
C VAL A 209 -21.38 -6.43 -8.49
N ALA A 210 -22.57 -6.42 -7.88
CA ALA A 210 -23.74 -5.79 -8.48
C ALA A 210 -23.79 -4.30 -8.10
N ALA A 211 -24.05 -3.47 -9.10
CA ALA A 211 -24.21 -2.03 -8.91
C ALA A 211 -25.69 -1.63 -9.10
N THR A 212 -26.05 -0.47 -8.52
CA THR A 212 -27.40 0.10 -8.64
C THR A 212 -27.75 0.42 -10.10
N ALA A 213 -26.75 0.82 -10.88
CA ALA A 213 -26.88 1.08 -12.31
C ALA A 213 -25.83 0.28 -13.10
N GLY A 214 -26.27 -0.33 -14.19
CA GLY A 214 -25.41 -1.07 -15.10
C GLY A 214 -25.30 -2.57 -14.82
N PRO A 215 -24.55 -3.30 -15.66
CA PRO A 215 -24.34 -4.74 -15.49
C PRO A 215 -23.43 -5.04 -14.29
N PRO A 216 -23.55 -6.23 -13.69
CA PRO A 216 -22.65 -6.66 -12.63
C PRO A 216 -21.20 -6.76 -13.15
N VAL A 217 -20.25 -6.42 -12.29
CA VAL A 217 -18.82 -6.49 -12.61
C VAL A 217 -18.23 -7.78 -12.05
N GLU A 218 -17.50 -8.52 -12.87
CA GLU A 218 -16.75 -9.71 -12.43
C GLU A 218 -15.28 -9.36 -12.16
N LEU A 219 -14.85 -9.54 -10.91
CA LEU A 219 -13.48 -9.27 -10.48
C LEU A 219 -12.69 -10.58 -10.36
N VAL A 220 -11.57 -10.63 -11.06
CA VAL A 220 -10.66 -11.78 -10.99
C VAL A 220 -9.53 -11.48 -10.00
N VAL A 221 -9.50 -12.22 -8.88
CA VAL A 221 -8.57 -11.98 -7.77
C VAL A 221 -8.02 -13.29 -7.18
N GLY A 222 -6.86 -13.24 -6.51
CA GLY A 222 -6.14 -14.42 -6.01
C GLY A 222 -6.72 -15.09 -4.77
N ARG A 223 -7.71 -14.45 -4.11
CA ARG A 223 -8.48 -14.97 -2.96
C ARG A 223 -9.89 -14.36 -2.97
N PRO A 224 -10.82 -14.90 -3.78
CA PRO A 224 -12.12 -14.25 -4.01
C PRO A 224 -12.98 -14.20 -2.75
N HIS A 225 -13.04 -15.29 -1.96
CA HIS A 225 -13.83 -15.34 -0.73
C HIS A 225 -13.37 -14.35 0.34
N ASP A 226 -12.07 -14.29 0.62
CA ASP A 226 -11.50 -13.33 1.58
C ASP A 226 -11.83 -11.88 1.16
N PHE A 227 -11.64 -11.58 -0.13
CA PHE A 227 -11.87 -10.24 -0.66
C PHE A 227 -13.34 -9.86 -0.65
N ALA A 228 -14.23 -10.77 -1.08
CA ALA A 228 -15.68 -10.58 -1.05
C ALA A 228 -16.18 -10.37 0.38
N THR A 229 -15.70 -11.16 1.34
CA THR A 229 -16.08 -11.04 2.76
C THR A 229 -15.69 -9.68 3.34
N LEU A 230 -14.48 -9.19 3.04
CA LEU A 230 -14.05 -7.87 3.50
C LEU A 230 -14.84 -6.73 2.84
N LEU A 231 -15.14 -6.86 1.54
CA LEU A 231 -15.91 -5.87 0.81
C LEU A 231 -17.35 -5.82 1.31
N ASP A 232 -18.00 -6.97 1.46
CA ASP A 232 -19.36 -7.08 2.00
C ASP A 232 -19.45 -6.48 3.41
N ARG A 233 -18.50 -6.83 4.30
CA ARG A 233 -18.44 -6.24 5.64
C ARG A 233 -18.27 -4.72 5.62
N ARG A 234 -17.46 -4.19 4.69
CA ARG A 234 -17.28 -2.76 4.48
C ARG A 234 -18.58 -2.09 4.02
N LEU A 235 -19.30 -2.68 3.08
CA LEU A 235 -20.59 -2.18 2.59
C LEU A 235 -21.66 -2.21 3.69
N ALA A 236 -21.69 -3.26 4.50
CA ALA A 236 -22.59 -3.36 5.65
C ALA A 236 -22.33 -2.25 6.68
N LEU A 237 -21.08 -1.84 6.89
CA LEU A 237 -20.72 -0.73 7.77
C LEU A 237 -21.02 0.64 7.16
N LEU A 238 -20.87 0.82 5.84
CA LEU A 238 -21.26 2.05 5.14
C LEU A 238 -22.77 2.31 5.18
N ARG A 239 -23.58 1.26 5.35
CA ARG A 239 -25.05 1.38 5.54
C ARG A 239 -25.43 1.78 6.96
N GLN A 240 -24.48 1.82 7.92
CA GLN A 240 -24.76 2.20 9.30
C GLN A 240 -24.61 3.72 9.52
N PRO A 241 -25.38 4.31 10.44
CA PRO A 241 -25.24 5.72 10.79
C PRO A 241 -23.83 6.04 11.30
N GLY A 242 -23.26 7.16 10.86
CA GLY A 242 -21.93 7.62 11.31
C GLY A 242 -20.78 7.18 10.41
N TRP A 243 -21.07 6.51 9.29
CA TRP A 243 -20.13 6.21 8.23
C TRP A 243 -20.54 6.87 6.91
N SER A 244 -19.58 7.51 6.25
CA SER A 244 -19.72 8.18 4.95
C SER A 244 -18.50 7.89 4.10
#